data_AF-A0A9D6E0N4-F1
#
_entry.id   AF-A0A9D6E0N4-F1
#
_cell.length_a   1.000
_cell.length_b   1.000
_cell.length_c   1.000
_cell.angle_alpha   90.00
_cell.angle_beta   90.00
_cell.angle_gamma   90.00
#
_symmetry.space_group_name_H-M   'P 1'
#
loop_
_entity.id
_entity.type
_entity.pdbx_description
1 polymer ?
#
loop_
_entity_poly.entity_id
_entity_poly.type
_entity_poly.pdbx_seq_one_letter_code
_entity_poly.pdbx_strand_id
1 'polypeptide(L)'
;MKRKQIYLSEDMEQELRAAALFRGASEAAIVREALEQYLQARRPKVPLEEDPLWKLVGIIEDGPPDASEAIDYYLYGPGREKP
;
A
#
# COMPACT_ATOMS: atom_id res chain seq x y z
N MET A 1 0.94 -21.39 11.16
CA MET A 1 1.65 -20.13 11.46
C MET A 1 3.10 -20.24 11.02
N LYS A 2 3.74 -19.14 10.60
CA LYS A 2 5.19 -19.09 10.28
C LYS A 2 5.92 -18.25 11.35
N ARG A 3 7.12 -18.67 11.76
CA ARG A 3 7.93 -17.92 12.74
C ARG A 3 8.47 -16.64 12.10
N LYS A 4 8.36 -15.52 12.80
CA LYS A 4 8.98 -14.24 12.47
C LYS A 4 9.78 -13.77 13.69
N GLN A 5 10.99 -13.25 13.48
CA GLN A 5 11.79 -12.60 14.52
C GLN A 5 11.91 -11.12 14.15
N ILE A 6 11.65 -10.23 15.11
CA ILE A 6 11.74 -8.78 14.96
C ILE A 6 12.35 -8.22 16.24
N TYR A 7 13.01 -7.07 16.13
CA TYR A 7 13.46 -6.31 17.28
C TYR A 7 12.41 -5.27 17.65
N LEU A 8 12.17 -5.10 18.94
CA LEU A 8 11.32 -4.04 19.50
C LEU A 8 12.22 -3.10 20.32
N SER A 9 11.88 -1.81 20.36
CA SER A 9 12.49 -0.92 21.34
C SER A 9 12.03 -1.30 22.75
N GLU A 10 12.79 -0.89 23.76
CA GLU A 10 12.42 -1.13 25.17
C GLU A 10 11.06 -0.53 25.50
N ASP A 11 10.76 0.66 24.99
CA ASP A 11 9.47 1.33 25.18
C ASP A 11 8.32 0.53 24.58
N MET A 12 8.48 0.01 23.36
CA MET A 12 7.46 -0.82 22.70
C MET A 12 7.20 -2.12 23.47
N GLU A 13 8.24 -2.75 24.00
CA GLU A 13 8.10 -3.96 24.83
C GLU A 13 7.32 -3.67 26.12
N GLN A 14 7.63 -2.56 26.79
CA GLN A 14 6.93 -2.14 28.00
C GLN A 14 5.45 -1.84 27.74
N GLU A 15 5.15 -1.08 26.67
CA GLU A 15 3.78 -0.76 26.28
C GLU A 15 3.00 -2.01 25.85
N LEU A 16 3.61 -2.90 25.07
CA LEU A 16 2.99 -4.15 24.62
C LEU A 16 2.64 -5.05 25.82
N ARG A 17 3.55 -5.15 26.79
CA ARG A 17 3.33 -5.93 28.01
C ARG A 17 2.22 -5.32 28.87
N ALA A 18 2.19 -4.00 29.04
CA ALA A 18 1.11 -3.32 29.76
C ALA A 18 -0.25 -3.53 29.07
N ALA A 19 -0.31 -3.43 27.74
CA ALA A 19 -1.51 -3.68 26.96
C ALA A 19 -2.00 -5.14 27.07
N ALA A 20 -1.07 -6.10 27.06
CA ALA A 20 -1.36 -7.53 27.25
C ALA A 20 -2.01 -7.80 28.62
N LEU A 21 -1.44 -7.23 29.68
CA LEU A 21 -1.98 -7.33 31.04
C LEU A 21 -3.36 -6.70 31.15
N PHE A 22 -3.51 -5.47 30.66
CA PHE A 22 -4.79 -4.75 30.73
C PHE A 22 -5.92 -5.47 29.98
N ARG A 23 -5.61 -6.05 28.81
CA ARG A 23 -6.58 -6.73 27.96
C ARG A 23 -6.82 -8.19 28.32
N GLY A 24 -6.00 -8.76 29.21
CA GLY A 24 -6.07 -10.19 29.55
C GLY A 24 -5.73 -11.10 28.37
N ALA A 25 -4.84 -10.67 27.47
CA ALA A 25 -4.47 -11.38 26.26
C ALA A 25 -2.95 -11.55 26.17
N SER A 26 -2.47 -12.57 25.45
CA SER A 26 -1.03 -12.70 25.19
C SER A 26 -0.52 -11.56 24.30
N GLU A 27 0.71 -11.10 24.52
CA GLU A 27 1.37 -10.10 23.65
C GLU A 27 1.36 -10.53 22.17
N ALA A 28 1.59 -11.81 21.89
CA ALA A 28 1.52 -12.35 20.54
C ALA A 28 0.12 -12.22 19.89
N ALA A 29 -0.95 -12.24 20.68
CA ALA A 29 -2.31 -12.02 20.17
C ALA A 29 -2.51 -10.55 19.79
N ILE A 30 -2.02 -9.62 20.62
CA ILE A 30 -2.06 -8.19 20.32
C ILE A 30 -1.25 -7.88 19.05
N VAL A 31 -0.03 -8.42 18.94
CA VAL A 31 0.82 -8.23 17.74
C VAL A 31 0.14 -8.77 16.49
N ARG A 32 -0.50 -9.95 16.56
CA ARG A 32 -1.24 -10.52 15.41
C ARG A 32 -2.41 -9.63 15.00
N GLU A 33 -3.23 -9.19 15.95
CA GLU A 33 -4.38 -8.35 15.66
C GLU A 33 -3.96 -6.99 15.09
N ALA A 34 -2.96 -6.35 15.68
CA ALA A 34 -2.42 -5.09 15.16
C ALA A 34 -1.87 -5.26 13.75
N LEU A 35 -1.16 -6.36 13.47
CA LEU A 35 -0.65 -6.65 12.13
C LEU A 35 -1.78 -6.93 11.13
N GLU A 36 -2.82 -7.66 11.52
CA GLU A 36 -4.01 -7.89 10.69
C GLU A 36 -4.72 -6.59 10.35
N GLN A 37 -4.96 -5.73 11.34
CA GLN A 37 -5.57 -4.41 11.14
C GLN A 37 -4.73 -3.54 10.19
N TYR A 38 -3.41 -3.49 10.42
CA TYR A 38 -2.48 -2.75 9.56
C TYR A 38 -2.52 -3.24 8.11
N LEU A 39 -2.51 -4.56 7.91
CA LEU A 39 -2.55 -5.17 6.57
C LEU A 39 -3.92 -5.00 5.90
N GLN A 40 -5.02 -5.12 6.64
CA GLN A 40 -6.37 -4.91 6.13
C GLN A 40 -6.57 -3.46 5.68
N ALA A 41 -6.11 -2.48 6.49
CA ALA A 41 -6.20 -1.06 6.15
C ALA A 41 -5.44 -0.70 4.87
N ARG A 42 -4.39 -1.47 4.53
CA ARG A 42 -3.58 -1.29 3.31
C ARG A 42 -3.97 -2.20 2.16
N ARG A 43 -4.89 -3.13 2.37
CA ARG A 43 -5.34 -4.04 1.32
C ARG A 43 -6.16 -3.22 0.32
N PRO A 44 -5.87 -3.30 -0.99
CA PRO A 44 -6.71 -2.64 -1.97
C PRO A 44 -8.14 -3.19 -1.85
N LYS A 45 -9.14 -2.30 -2.02
CA LYS A 45 -10.56 -2.66 -1.90
C LYS A 45 -10.98 -3.76 -2.88
N VAL A 46 -10.25 -3.84 -4.00
CA VAL A 46 -10.37 -4.91 -4.98
C VAL A 46 -8.97 -5.53 -5.10
N PRO A 47 -8.82 -6.87 -4.99
CA PRO A 47 -7.58 -7.55 -5.35
C PRO A 47 -7.12 -7.12 -6.75
N LEU A 48 -5.82 -6.93 -6.96
CA LEU A 48 -5.29 -6.49 -8.27
C LEU A 48 -5.70 -7.44 -9.40
N GLU A 49 -5.80 -8.73 -9.10
CA GLU A 49 -6.24 -9.78 -10.02
C GLU A 49 -7.72 -9.62 -10.44
N GLU A 50 -8.53 -9.00 -9.59
CA GLU A 50 -9.96 -8.78 -9.78
C GLU A 50 -10.29 -7.35 -10.22
N ASP A 51 -9.34 -6.41 -10.14
CA ASP A 51 -9.54 -5.00 -10.47
C ASP A 51 -9.68 -4.80 -12.00
N PRO A 52 -10.86 -4.38 -12.50
CA PRO A 52 -11.07 -4.12 -13.91
C PRO A 52 -10.17 -3.02 -14.49
N LEU A 53 -9.78 -2.04 -13.67
CA LEU A 53 -8.85 -0.97 -14.06
C LEU A 53 -7.41 -1.49 -14.11
N TRP A 54 -7.04 -2.43 -13.23
CA TRP A 54 -5.73 -3.06 -13.31
C TRP A 54 -5.53 -3.85 -14.60
N LYS A 55 -6.60 -4.50 -15.10
CA LYS A 55 -6.59 -5.17 -16.41
C LYS A 55 -6.38 -4.21 -17.58
N LEU A 56 -6.60 -2.91 -17.40
CA LEU A 56 -6.37 -1.88 -18.42
C LEU A 56 -4.90 -1.47 -18.53
N VAL A 57 -4.10 -1.71 -17.47
CA VAL A 57 -2.66 -1.39 -17.46
C VAL A 57 -1.96 -2.26 -18.51
N GLY A 58 -1.28 -1.62 -19.46
CA GLY A 58 -0.56 -2.30 -20.54
C GLY A 58 -1.42 -2.74 -21.72
N ILE A 59 -2.71 -2.38 -21.80
CA ILE A 59 -3.54 -2.68 -22.98
C ILE A 59 -3.05 -1.93 -24.23
N ILE A 60 -2.45 -0.77 -24.06
CA ILE A 60 -1.83 0.01 -25.14
C ILE A 60 -0.33 -0.02 -24.92
N GLU A 61 0.37 -0.79 -25.74
CA GLU A 61 1.83 -0.93 -25.71
C GLU A 61 2.54 -0.06 -26.77
N ASP A 62 1.76 0.62 -27.62
CA ASP A 62 2.26 1.45 -28.71
C ASP A 62 2.05 2.95 -28.40
N GLY A 63 3.04 3.76 -28.77
CA GLY A 63 3.03 5.20 -28.53
C GLY A 63 4.38 5.76 -28.09
N PRO A 64 4.51 7.09 -28.06
CA PRO A 64 5.74 7.73 -27.60
C PRO A 64 6.05 7.39 -26.14
N PRO A 65 7.33 7.13 -25.80
CA PRO A 65 7.72 6.69 -24.45
C PRO A 65 7.47 7.74 -23.36
N ASP A 66 7.33 9.00 -23.76
CA ASP A 66 7.07 10.16 -22.90
C ASP A 66 5.61 10.64 -22.99
N ALA A 67 4.71 9.86 -23.59
CA ALA A 67 3.31 10.27 -23.80
C ALA A 67 2.58 10.65 -22.50
N SER A 68 2.94 10.05 -21.36
CA SER A 68 2.39 10.42 -20.05
C SER A 68 2.95 11.71 -19.47
N GLU A 69 4.14 12.13 -19.90
CA GLU A 69 4.83 13.32 -19.40
C GLU A 69 4.58 14.54 -20.32
N ALA A 70 4.53 14.32 -21.63
CA ALA A 70 4.38 15.33 -22.66
C ALA A 70 2.96 15.39 -23.25
N ILE A 71 1.94 15.13 -22.43
CA ILE A 71 0.51 15.11 -22.83
C ILE A 71 0.13 16.37 -23.62
N ASP A 72 0.50 17.56 -23.12
CA ASP A 72 0.18 18.84 -23.76
C ASP A 72 0.84 18.99 -25.14
N TYR A 73 2.06 18.49 -25.32
CA TYR A 73 2.75 18.52 -26.62
C TYR A 73 2.00 17.68 -27.67
N TYR A 74 1.56 16.48 -27.30
CA TYR A 74 0.84 15.59 -28.20
C TYR A 74 -0.61 16.02 -28.47
N LEU A 75 -1.26 16.71 -27.52
CA LEU A 75 -2.62 17.25 -27.69
C LEU A 75 -2.66 18.55 -28.49
N TYR A 76 -1.70 19.46 -28.27
CA TYR A 76 -1.78 20.82 -28.80
C TYR A 76 -0.75 21.13 -29.89
N GLY A 77 0.29 20.30 -30.02
CA GLY A 77 1.42 20.52 -30.93
C GLY A 77 2.37 21.63 -30.46
N PRO A 78 3.59 21.72 -31.04
CA PRO A 78 4.53 22.77 -30.70
C PRO A 78 3.99 24.15 -31.10
N GLY A 79 3.94 25.09 -30.15
CA GLY A 79 3.64 26.50 -30.40
C GLY A 79 2.26 27.01 -29.99
N ARG A 80 1.48 26.25 -29.21
CA ARG A 80 0.29 26.77 -28.53
C ARG A 80 0.55 26.94 -27.04
N GLU A 81 1.11 28.09 -26.67
CA GLU A 81 0.93 28.60 -25.30
C GLU A 81 -0.56 28.83 -25.05
N LYS A 82 -1.05 28.37 -23.90
CA LYS A 82 -2.44 28.62 -23.47
C LYS A 82 -2.69 30.14 -23.47
N PRO A 83 -3.88 30.61 -23.89
CA PRO A 83 -4.27 32.00 -23.66
C PRO A 83 -4.38 32.31 -22.15
#